data_AF-A0A7S4UVC7-F1
#
_entry.id   AF-A0A7S4UVC7-F1
#
_cell.length_a   1.000
_cell.length_b   1.000
_cell.length_c   1.000
_cell.angle_alpha   90.00
_cell.angle_beta   90.00
_cell.angle_gamma   90.00
#
_symmetry.space_group_name_H-M   'P 1'
#
loop_
_entity.id
_entity.type
_entity.pdbx_description
1 polymer ?
#
loop_
_entity_poly.entity_id
_entity_poly.type
_entity_poly.pdbx_seq_one_letter_code
_entity_poly.pdbx_strand_id
1 'polypeptide(L)'
;MKEQNHDDEKTGIKMRRSWNLVQVIQNLYGYLEHQKQEIGRPSVYMPPLNEIHHNCNDNTDLKDGIARFGGQKRIAHVAGLVQYKEWQYFETLYELFLELQHYLNAHPEEEEDDDEYTIFPCASDVLDNGHDNLYHLIKHHGGQKLLASKLNMKLSSTIKKRKSSSSSSSSMLLSSSSFEYMNWGKFSLTFAIDLLQFIRSDLMNQTPPLRKPMIYMPSIKKLMSCGKVDLAKQVTDFGGCENVARRLGLAIFEYDQKMSGTTTTSTFVGSSSRLDDYKLDEVKNEVHLVMLKEKEKYYSSSETKTKGVKKKEQWTEDVMMKELHRFLHNTTEQRLLPSVWMPRPCELLKYNQRSLRSAIYKYGGFYSVSKRAGLIPPDEWRSFETFYELISELHQYLQLYSNISSSNDNINKSESTRIFPRMRDIKSNGHGRLYALIESYGGRRYIAKRLNMTASKHFIRDARIDKNGAYDGDKKDDLLAYLDFLIRLMKFIRNNMMNMIPPLDDCAIFMPTLEQLYEYEEEALAKRVELYGGVAQIAQMLELPVFETSHSARSMTSRL
;
A
#
# COMPACT_ATOMS: atom_id res chain seq x y z
N MET A 1 -18.40 1.07 73.56
CA MET A 1 -17.18 1.46 72.81
C MET A 1 -17.35 1.01 71.37
N LYS A 2 -17.89 1.90 70.55
CA LYS A 2 -17.95 1.82 69.09
C LYS A 2 -17.05 2.94 68.56
N GLU A 3 -16.68 2.81 67.28
CA GLU A 3 -15.97 3.79 66.45
C GLU A 3 -14.45 3.69 66.48
N GLN A 4 -13.89 3.14 65.41
CA GLN A 4 -13.13 3.90 64.39
C GLN A 4 -12.32 2.90 63.56
N ASN A 5 -12.66 2.75 62.28
CA ASN A 5 -11.80 2.32 61.16
C ASN A 5 -12.69 2.15 59.91
N HIS A 6 -13.15 3.25 59.31
CA HIS A 6 -13.92 3.16 58.05
C HIS A 6 -13.79 4.36 57.10
N ASP A 7 -12.67 5.08 57.08
CA ASP A 7 -12.54 6.32 56.29
C ASP A 7 -11.45 6.36 55.19
N ASP A 8 -10.73 5.27 54.89
CA ASP A 8 -9.67 5.29 53.85
C ASP A 8 -10.13 4.88 52.43
N GLU A 9 -11.43 4.65 52.19
CA GLU A 9 -11.92 4.17 50.88
C GLU A 9 -12.33 5.30 49.90
N LYS A 10 -12.12 6.58 50.23
CA LYS A 10 -12.67 7.72 49.45
C LYS A 10 -11.74 8.38 48.43
N THR A 11 -10.50 7.92 48.26
CA THR A 11 -9.69 8.31 47.10
C THR A 11 -9.53 7.15 46.14
N GLY A 12 -10.64 6.72 45.53
CA GLY A 12 -10.72 5.70 44.48
C GLY A 12 -10.04 6.10 43.17
N ILE A 13 -8.83 6.68 43.23
CA ILE A 13 -7.94 6.76 42.09
C ILE A 13 -7.43 5.34 41.87
N LYS A 14 -8.20 4.53 41.13
CA LYS A 14 -7.70 3.26 40.59
C LYS A 14 -6.34 3.57 39.97
N MET A 15 -5.26 3.10 40.60
CA MET A 15 -3.92 3.24 40.04
C MET A 15 -4.00 2.65 38.64
N ARG A 16 -3.92 3.51 37.62
CA ARG A 16 -3.90 3.07 36.22
C ARG A 16 -2.72 2.12 36.10
N ARG A 17 -3.02 0.82 36.03
CA ARG A 17 -2.00 -0.21 35.82
C ARG A 17 -1.24 0.23 34.57
N SER A 18 0.07 0.32 34.67
CA SER A 18 0.89 0.72 33.53
C SER A 18 0.98 -0.49 32.59
N TRP A 19 0.10 -0.55 31.58
CA TRP A 19 0.17 -1.58 30.56
C TRP A 19 1.48 -1.45 29.78
N ASN A 20 2.24 -2.54 29.71
CA ASN A 20 3.33 -2.71 28.75
C ASN A 20 2.81 -3.41 27.47
N LEU A 21 3.61 -3.40 26.40
CA LEU A 21 3.21 -3.98 25.11
C LEU A 21 2.93 -5.49 25.21
N VAL A 22 3.71 -6.20 26.02
CA VAL A 22 3.57 -7.65 26.25
C VAL A 22 2.21 -7.96 26.88
N GLN A 23 1.82 -7.23 27.92
CA GLN A 23 0.52 -7.34 28.56
C GLN A 23 -0.62 -7.04 27.58
N VAL A 24 -0.48 -6.02 26.72
CA VAL A 24 -1.49 -5.73 25.67
C VAL A 24 -1.68 -6.94 24.76
N ILE A 25 -0.58 -7.54 24.29
CA ILE A 25 -0.65 -8.70 23.38
C ILE A 25 -1.20 -9.94 24.08
N GLN A 26 -0.78 -10.22 25.32
CA GLN A 26 -1.29 -11.36 26.10
C GLN A 26 -2.79 -11.24 26.36
N ASN A 27 -3.26 -10.08 26.80
CA ASN A 27 -4.69 -9.84 27.00
C ASN A 27 -5.46 -9.88 25.68
N LEU A 28 -4.87 -9.40 24.57
CA LEU A 28 -5.46 -9.55 23.25
C LEU A 28 -5.62 -11.02 22.86
N TYR A 29 -4.61 -11.87 23.05
CA TYR A 29 -4.75 -13.30 22.76
C TYR A 29 -5.79 -13.99 23.64
N GLY A 30 -5.86 -13.64 24.93
CA GLY A 30 -6.92 -14.13 25.82
C GLY A 30 -8.31 -13.74 25.33
N TYR A 31 -8.48 -12.48 24.90
CA TYR A 31 -9.71 -12.01 24.26
C TYR A 31 -10.04 -12.80 22.98
N LEU A 32 -9.07 -13.03 22.11
CA LEU A 32 -9.27 -13.72 20.83
C LEU A 32 -9.63 -15.19 21.00
N GLU A 33 -9.04 -15.88 21.97
CA GLU A 33 -9.39 -17.27 22.28
C GLU A 33 -10.83 -17.37 22.80
N HIS A 34 -11.26 -16.42 23.64
CA HIS A 34 -12.65 -16.32 24.08
C HIS A 34 -13.59 -16.04 22.90
N GLN A 35 -13.23 -15.14 21.98
CA GLN A 35 -14.02 -14.87 20.77
C GLN A 35 -14.14 -16.09 19.85
N LYS A 36 -13.10 -16.91 19.78
CA LYS A 36 -13.11 -18.15 19.01
C LYS A 36 -14.13 -19.14 19.55
N GLN A 37 -14.23 -19.25 20.87
CA GLN A 37 -15.16 -20.16 21.53
C GLN A 37 -16.61 -19.67 21.45
N GLU A 38 -16.85 -18.37 21.63
CA GLU A 38 -18.20 -17.79 21.66
C GLU A 38 -18.80 -17.54 20.27
N ILE A 39 -18.01 -16.96 19.36
CA ILE A 39 -18.51 -16.43 18.07
C ILE A 39 -17.99 -17.26 16.89
N GLY A 40 -17.05 -18.17 17.11
CA GLY A 40 -16.44 -18.94 16.03
C GLY A 40 -15.55 -18.10 15.11
N ARG A 41 -14.87 -17.08 15.66
CA ARG A 41 -13.86 -16.28 14.94
C ARG A 41 -12.45 -16.84 15.15
N PRO A 42 -11.54 -16.76 14.17
CA PRO A 42 -10.20 -17.33 14.36
C PRO A 42 -9.41 -16.50 15.37
N SER A 43 -8.60 -17.17 16.19
CA SER A 43 -7.77 -16.47 17.19
C SER A 43 -6.58 -15.71 16.58
N VAL A 44 -6.39 -15.81 15.26
CA VAL A 44 -5.35 -15.13 14.50
C VAL A 44 -5.81 -13.81 13.86
N TYR A 45 -7.03 -13.35 14.18
CA TYR A 45 -7.64 -12.15 13.61
C TYR A 45 -7.51 -10.92 14.52
N MET A 46 -7.27 -9.75 13.94
CA MET A 46 -7.34 -8.46 14.66
C MET A 46 -8.76 -7.86 14.57
N PRO A 47 -9.54 -7.84 15.67
CA PRO A 47 -10.87 -7.23 15.72
C PRO A 47 -10.81 -5.71 15.60
N PRO A 48 -11.87 -5.03 15.13
CA PRO A 48 -11.97 -3.58 15.16
C PRO A 48 -12.10 -3.08 16.61
N LEU A 49 -11.59 -1.87 16.93
CA LEU A 49 -11.50 -1.37 18.32
C LEU A 49 -12.86 -1.18 18.98
N ASN A 50 -13.94 -1.12 18.19
CA ASN A 50 -15.30 -0.98 18.70
C ASN A 50 -15.88 -2.32 19.14
N GLU A 51 -15.39 -3.43 18.59
CA GLU A 51 -15.85 -4.78 18.96
C GLU A 51 -15.26 -5.23 20.30
N ILE A 52 -14.01 -4.82 20.59
CA ILE A 52 -13.32 -5.13 21.85
C ILE A 52 -14.11 -4.65 23.10
N HIS A 53 -14.99 -3.66 22.92
CA HIS A 53 -15.83 -3.09 23.99
C HIS A 53 -17.04 -3.96 24.38
N HIS A 54 -17.57 -4.79 23.48
CA HIS A 54 -18.92 -5.31 23.66
C HIS A 54 -19.02 -6.53 24.58
N ASN A 55 -17.92 -7.25 24.81
CA ASN A 55 -17.99 -8.57 25.44
C ASN A 55 -17.42 -8.63 26.87
N CYS A 56 -16.78 -7.56 27.38
CA CYS A 56 -16.26 -7.52 28.74
C CYS A 56 -16.21 -6.08 29.27
N ASN A 57 -16.84 -5.78 30.41
CA ASN A 57 -16.81 -4.45 31.05
C ASN A 57 -15.40 -3.95 31.41
N ASP A 58 -14.37 -4.80 31.34
CA ASP A 58 -12.98 -4.50 31.68
C ASP A 58 -12.03 -4.29 30.47
N ASN A 59 -12.49 -4.38 29.23
CA ASN A 59 -11.62 -4.28 28.05
C ASN A 59 -11.31 -2.85 27.58
N THR A 60 -11.79 -1.82 28.29
CA THR A 60 -11.41 -0.42 28.01
C THR A 60 -9.90 -0.24 28.06
N ASP A 61 -9.26 -0.93 29.01
CA ASP A 61 -7.82 -0.87 29.19
C ASP A 61 -7.05 -1.51 28.02
N LEU A 62 -7.56 -2.61 27.45
CA LEU A 62 -6.96 -3.25 26.28
C LEU A 62 -7.04 -2.34 25.06
N LYS A 63 -8.18 -1.67 24.84
CA LYS A 63 -8.35 -0.69 23.77
C LYS A 63 -7.39 0.49 23.92
N ASP A 64 -7.30 1.06 25.11
CA ASP A 64 -6.38 2.15 25.41
C ASP A 64 -4.92 1.72 25.24
N GLY A 65 -4.59 0.49 25.63
CA GLY A 65 -3.31 -0.15 25.38
C GLY A 65 -2.99 -0.21 23.88
N ILE A 66 -3.89 -0.76 23.07
CA ILE A 66 -3.71 -0.85 21.62
C ILE A 66 -3.51 0.54 21.01
N ALA A 67 -4.32 1.53 21.40
CA ALA A 67 -4.18 2.90 20.93
C ALA A 67 -2.83 3.51 21.31
N ARG A 68 -2.40 3.33 22.57
CA ARG A 68 -1.14 3.85 23.11
C ARG A 68 0.09 3.29 22.40
N PHE A 69 0.06 2.01 22.00
CA PHE A 69 1.21 1.35 21.36
C PHE A 69 1.21 1.44 19.82
N GLY A 70 0.51 2.42 19.25
CA GLY A 70 0.56 2.73 17.81
C GLY A 70 -0.63 2.22 17.02
N GLY A 71 -1.71 1.79 17.70
CA GLY A 71 -2.97 1.42 17.11
C GLY A 71 -3.01 0.01 16.55
N GLN A 72 -4.17 -0.35 16.00
CA GLN A 72 -4.49 -1.73 15.60
C GLN A 72 -3.53 -2.31 14.58
N LYS A 73 -3.16 -1.53 13.55
CA LYS A 73 -2.29 -2.01 12.48
C LYS A 73 -0.93 -2.44 13.01
N ARG A 74 -0.35 -1.67 13.94
CA ARG A 74 0.94 -1.98 14.55
C ARG A 74 0.82 -3.18 15.49
N ILE A 75 -0.23 -3.22 16.32
CA ILE A 75 -0.45 -4.36 17.22
C ILE A 75 -0.68 -5.65 16.44
N ALA A 76 -1.51 -5.64 15.39
CA ALA A 76 -1.73 -6.79 14.54
C ALA A 76 -0.42 -7.32 13.94
N HIS A 77 0.43 -6.43 13.42
CA HIS A 77 1.73 -6.81 12.89
C HIS A 77 2.66 -7.43 13.94
N VAL A 78 2.81 -6.79 15.11
CA VAL A 78 3.69 -7.28 16.19
C VAL A 78 3.17 -8.56 16.81
N ALA A 79 1.85 -8.70 16.94
CA ALA A 79 1.18 -9.88 17.47
C ALA A 79 1.00 -11.00 16.42
N GLY A 80 1.46 -10.82 15.18
CA GLY A 80 1.26 -11.80 14.12
C GLY A 80 -0.22 -12.14 13.89
N LEU A 81 -1.08 -11.13 13.81
CA LEU A 81 -2.51 -11.24 13.56
C LEU A 81 -2.87 -10.68 12.17
N VAL A 82 -3.77 -11.36 11.47
CA VAL A 82 -4.36 -10.88 10.22
C VAL A 82 -5.12 -9.58 10.48
N GLN A 83 -4.90 -8.57 9.63
CA GLN A 83 -5.53 -7.27 9.81
C GLN A 83 -7.05 -7.34 9.57
N TYR A 84 -7.81 -6.53 10.31
CA TYR A 84 -9.27 -6.44 10.22
C TYR A 84 -9.79 -6.36 8.78
N LYS A 85 -9.24 -5.44 7.98
CA LYS A 85 -9.70 -5.19 6.61
C LYS A 85 -9.51 -6.39 5.69
N GLU A 86 -8.43 -7.13 5.88
CA GLU A 86 -8.10 -8.30 5.08
C GLU A 86 -9.05 -9.46 5.43
N TRP A 87 -9.24 -9.72 6.72
CA TRP A 87 -10.21 -10.71 7.18
C TRP A 87 -11.65 -10.37 6.78
N GLN A 88 -12.05 -9.09 6.92
CA GLN A 88 -13.38 -8.64 6.51
C GLN A 88 -13.59 -8.82 5.00
N TYR A 89 -12.61 -8.48 4.18
CA TYR A 89 -12.68 -8.72 2.74
C TYR A 89 -12.83 -10.21 2.43
N PHE A 90 -12.06 -11.07 3.11
CA PHE A 90 -12.13 -12.52 2.95
C PHE A 90 -13.52 -13.09 3.33
N GLU A 91 -14.05 -12.76 4.52
CA GLU A 91 -15.34 -13.27 4.96
C GLU A 91 -16.50 -12.76 4.08
N THR A 92 -16.49 -11.47 3.70
CA THR A 92 -17.53 -10.91 2.81
C THR A 92 -17.46 -11.47 1.40
N LEU A 93 -16.27 -11.82 0.91
CA LEU A 93 -16.12 -12.51 -0.36
C LEU A 93 -16.65 -13.96 -0.29
N TYR A 94 -16.40 -14.64 0.83
CA TYR A 94 -16.93 -15.98 1.05
C TYR A 94 -18.47 -15.97 1.14
N GLU A 95 -19.03 -15.04 1.91
CA GLU A 95 -20.47 -14.82 2.02
C GLU A 95 -21.10 -14.49 0.66
N LEU A 96 -20.46 -13.62 -0.14
CA LEU A 96 -20.91 -13.30 -1.49
C LEU A 96 -21.09 -14.56 -2.34
N PHE A 97 -20.14 -15.50 -2.30
CA PHE A 97 -20.22 -16.71 -3.11
C PHE A 97 -21.27 -17.70 -2.61
N LEU A 98 -21.44 -17.82 -1.29
CA LEU A 98 -22.53 -18.61 -0.71
C LEU A 98 -23.91 -18.06 -1.09
N GLU A 99 -24.11 -16.75 -0.94
CA GLU A 99 -25.37 -16.08 -1.31
C GLU A 99 -25.64 -16.17 -2.81
N LEU A 100 -24.60 -16.02 -3.64
CA LEU A 100 -24.71 -16.18 -5.09
C LEU A 100 -25.09 -17.62 -5.46
N GLN A 101 -24.46 -18.63 -4.85
CA GLN A 101 -24.83 -20.03 -5.08
C GLN A 101 -26.27 -20.31 -4.65
N HIS A 102 -26.68 -19.82 -3.48
CA HIS A 102 -28.05 -19.97 -3.00
C HIS A 102 -29.06 -19.35 -3.96
N TYR A 103 -28.79 -18.14 -4.45
CA TYR A 103 -29.62 -17.45 -5.43
C TYR A 103 -29.76 -18.27 -6.72
N LEU A 104 -28.64 -18.76 -7.27
CA LEU A 104 -28.63 -19.51 -8.53
C LEU A 104 -29.36 -20.85 -8.40
N ASN A 105 -29.28 -21.51 -7.23
CA ASN A 105 -30.04 -22.72 -6.95
C ASN A 105 -31.54 -22.48 -6.78
N ALA A 106 -31.93 -21.32 -6.24
CA ALA A 106 -33.33 -20.94 -6.09
C ALA A 106 -33.97 -20.48 -7.41
N HIS A 107 -33.16 -20.00 -8.36
CA HIS A 107 -33.59 -19.47 -9.65
C HIS A 107 -32.82 -20.15 -10.80
N PRO A 108 -33.01 -21.48 -10.98
CA PRO A 108 -32.34 -22.19 -12.06
C PRO A 108 -32.77 -21.60 -13.41
N GLU A 109 -31.81 -21.29 -14.27
CA GLU A 109 -32.11 -20.92 -15.65
C GLU A 109 -32.45 -22.19 -16.44
N GLU A 110 -33.54 -22.16 -17.22
CA GLU A 110 -34.01 -23.29 -18.06
C GLU A 110 -33.09 -23.60 -19.26
N GLU A 111 -31.80 -23.22 -19.25
CA GLU A 111 -30.89 -23.54 -20.36
C GLU A 111 -30.49 -25.02 -20.34
N GLU A 112 -30.55 -25.66 -21.52
CA GLU A 112 -30.27 -27.09 -21.74
C GLU A 112 -28.76 -27.45 -21.67
N ASP A 113 -27.89 -26.48 -21.40
CA ASP A 113 -26.44 -26.71 -21.32
C ASP A 113 -26.04 -27.20 -19.90
N ASP A 114 -25.39 -28.36 -19.83
CA ASP A 114 -25.05 -29.12 -18.60
C ASP A 114 -24.12 -28.41 -17.58
N ASP A 115 -23.64 -27.20 -17.85
CA ASP A 115 -22.69 -26.52 -16.95
C ASP A 115 -23.43 -25.72 -15.85
N GLU A 116 -23.34 -26.22 -14.61
CA GLU A 116 -23.87 -25.57 -13.40
C GLU A 116 -23.26 -24.14 -13.25
N TYR A 117 -24.10 -23.11 -13.15
CA TYR A 117 -23.72 -21.70 -12.91
C TYR A 117 -23.03 -20.95 -14.06
N THR A 118 -23.50 -21.07 -15.30
CA THR A 118 -22.91 -20.33 -16.43
C THR A 118 -23.28 -18.85 -16.49
N ILE A 119 -24.36 -18.42 -15.82
CA ILE A 119 -24.94 -17.08 -15.98
C ILE A 119 -24.94 -16.32 -14.66
N PHE A 120 -24.34 -15.13 -14.70
CA PHE A 120 -24.29 -14.21 -13.58
C PHE A 120 -25.56 -13.35 -13.56
N PRO A 121 -26.32 -13.33 -12.45
CA PRO A 121 -27.62 -12.69 -12.38
C PRO A 121 -27.51 -11.17 -12.48
N CYS A 122 -28.53 -10.52 -13.04
CA CYS A 122 -28.61 -9.06 -13.07
C CYS A 122 -28.80 -8.51 -11.65
N ALA A 123 -28.10 -7.43 -11.31
CA ALA A 123 -28.22 -6.85 -9.97
C ALA A 123 -29.65 -6.35 -9.66
N SER A 124 -30.42 -5.93 -10.66
CA SER A 124 -31.85 -5.62 -10.50
C SER A 124 -32.64 -6.86 -10.15
N ASP A 125 -32.45 -7.95 -10.90
CA ASP A 125 -33.19 -9.21 -10.74
C ASP A 125 -32.89 -9.84 -9.36
N VAL A 126 -31.66 -9.69 -8.86
CA VAL A 126 -31.27 -10.07 -7.48
C VAL A 126 -32.07 -9.28 -6.44
N LEU A 127 -32.20 -7.97 -6.63
CA LEU A 127 -32.91 -7.08 -5.72
C LEU A 127 -34.43 -7.30 -5.78
N ASP A 128 -34.99 -7.47 -6.98
CA ASP A 128 -36.42 -7.69 -7.21
C ASP A 128 -36.90 -9.03 -6.61
N ASN A 129 -36.01 -10.03 -6.53
CA ASN A 129 -36.26 -11.31 -5.86
C ASN A 129 -35.99 -11.26 -4.33
N GLY A 130 -35.73 -10.09 -3.76
CA GLY A 130 -35.58 -9.90 -2.31
C GLY A 130 -34.22 -10.31 -1.73
N HIS A 131 -33.19 -10.50 -2.55
CA HIS A 131 -31.84 -10.85 -2.09
C HIS A 131 -30.98 -9.58 -1.86
N ASP A 132 -31.43 -8.71 -0.95
CA ASP A 132 -30.79 -7.43 -0.63
C ASP A 132 -29.31 -7.57 -0.25
N ASN A 133 -28.98 -8.59 0.56
CA ASN A 133 -27.62 -8.85 1.01
C ASN A 133 -26.69 -9.16 -0.18
N LEU A 134 -27.09 -10.08 -1.05
CA LEU A 134 -26.34 -10.43 -2.27
C LEU A 134 -26.14 -9.21 -3.16
N TYR A 135 -27.17 -8.37 -3.33
CA TYR A 135 -27.05 -7.12 -4.09
C TYR A 135 -25.96 -6.20 -3.51
N HIS A 136 -25.96 -6.01 -2.19
CA HIS A 136 -24.96 -5.19 -1.51
C HIS A 136 -23.55 -5.78 -1.61
N LEU A 137 -23.41 -7.10 -1.47
CA LEU A 137 -22.14 -7.80 -1.64
C LEU A 137 -21.60 -7.68 -3.07
N ILE A 138 -22.46 -7.84 -4.08
CA ILE A 138 -22.07 -7.63 -5.49
C ILE A 138 -21.50 -6.23 -5.69
N LYS A 139 -22.16 -5.20 -5.14
CA LYS A 139 -21.69 -3.82 -5.21
C LYS A 139 -20.38 -3.60 -4.45
N HIS A 140 -20.27 -4.17 -3.25
CA HIS A 140 -19.09 -4.07 -2.40
C HIS A 140 -17.83 -4.64 -3.08
N HIS A 141 -17.96 -5.77 -3.79
CA HIS A 141 -16.85 -6.46 -4.46
C HIS A 141 -16.60 -6.02 -5.92
N GLY A 142 -17.00 -4.80 -6.28
CA GLY A 142 -16.67 -4.18 -7.57
C GLY A 142 -17.71 -4.37 -8.68
N GLY A 143 -18.88 -4.91 -8.34
CA GLY A 143 -20.04 -4.99 -9.22
C GLY A 143 -20.11 -6.24 -10.10
N GLN A 144 -21.29 -6.42 -10.70
CA GLN A 144 -21.66 -7.60 -11.50
C GLN A 144 -20.65 -7.94 -12.59
N LYS A 145 -20.16 -6.94 -13.33
CA LYS A 145 -19.25 -7.16 -14.48
C LYS A 145 -17.91 -7.76 -14.06
N LEU A 146 -17.31 -7.24 -12.99
CA LEU A 146 -16.03 -7.73 -12.48
C LEU A 146 -16.18 -9.14 -11.92
N LEU A 147 -17.26 -9.38 -11.16
CA LEU A 147 -17.53 -10.69 -10.55
C LEU A 147 -17.84 -11.74 -11.61
N ALA A 148 -18.64 -11.43 -12.63
CA ALA A 148 -18.89 -12.33 -13.75
C ALA A 148 -17.60 -12.70 -14.49
N SER A 149 -16.72 -11.70 -14.73
CA SER A 149 -15.41 -11.91 -15.36
C SER A 149 -14.48 -12.80 -14.51
N LYS A 150 -14.40 -12.58 -13.19
CA LYS A 150 -13.67 -13.47 -12.27
C LYS A 150 -14.25 -14.88 -12.24
N LEU A 151 -15.58 -14.92 -12.21
CA LEU A 151 -16.53 -16.05 -12.34
C LEU A 151 -16.30 -16.94 -13.56
N ASN A 152 -15.81 -16.35 -14.65
CA ASN A 152 -16.01 -16.89 -15.99
C ASN A 152 -17.49 -17.17 -16.30
N MET A 153 -18.39 -16.31 -15.80
CA MET A 153 -19.84 -16.38 -16.02
C MET A 153 -20.28 -15.35 -17.05
N LYS A 154 -21.31 -15.69 -17.84
CA LYS A 154 -21.94 -14.78 -18.82
C LYS A 154 -22.89 -13.82 -18.09
N LEU A 155 -22.98 -12.57 -18.52
CA LEU A 155 -23.94 -11.62 -17.93
C LEU A 155 -25.35 -11.87 -18.49
N SER A 156 -26.38 -12.02 -17.65
CA SER A 156 -27.78 -12.25 -18.09
C SER A 156 -28.29 -11.24 -19.16
N SER A 157 -27.84 -9.98 -19.10
CA SER A 157 -28.21 -8.94 -20.08
C SER A 157 -27.80 -9.24 -21.53
N THR A 158 -26.77 -10.05 -21.75
CA THR A 158 -26.34 -10.42 -23.12
C THR A 158 -27.24 -11.50 -23.72
N ILE A 159 -27.92 -12.28 -22.88
CA ILE A 159 -28.75 -13.42 -23.28
C ILE A 159 -30.16 -12.94 -23.66
N LYS A 160 -30.78 -12.07 -22.85
CA LYS A 160 -32.12 -11.51 -23.12
C LYS A 160 -32.20 -10.76 -24.47
N LYS A 161 -31.09 -10.16 -24.93
CA LYS A 161 -31.00 -9.49 -26.25
C LYS A 161 -31.04 -10.47 -27.43
N ARG A 162 -30.51 -11.68 -27.28
CA ARG A 162 -30.50 -12.68 -28.37
C ARG A 162 -31.88 -13.31 -28.60
N LYS A 163 -32.63 -13.57 -27.52
CA LYS A 163 -33.99 -14.14 -27.62
C LYS A 163 -35.00 -13.17 -28.25
N SER A 164 -34.76 -11.86 -28.19
CA SER A 164 -35.67 -10.83 -28.71
C SER A 164 -35.36 -10.34 -30.13
N SER A 165 -34.21 -10.70 -30.72
CA SER A 165 -33.75 -10.15 -32.01
C SER A 165 -33.77 -11.14 -33.18
N SER A 166 -34.66 -12.14 -33.17
CA SER A 166 -34.76 -13.16 -34.23
C SER A 166 -35.31 -12.66 -35.57
N SER A 167 -35.57 -11.36 -35.75
CA SER A 167 -36.29 -10.83 -36.92
C SER A 167 -35.61 -9.68 -37.69
N SER A 168 -34.33 -9.33 -37.48
CA SER A 168 -33.69 -8.31 -38.33
C SER A 168 -32.17 -8.46 -38.42
N SER A 169 -31.72 -8.80 -39.61
CA SER A 169 -30.33 -8.88 -40.04
C SER A 169 -29.59 -7.53 -39.88
N SER A 170 -28.30 -7.62 -39.50
CA SER A 170 -27.26 -6.61 -39.75
C SER A 170 -27.12 -5.41 -38.79
N SER A 171 -27.21 -5.62 -37.47
CA SER A 171 -26.66 -4.68 -36.48
C SER A 171 -25.22 -5.06 -36.10
N MET A 172 -24.24 -4.53 -36.83
CA MET A 172 -22.81 -4.67 -36.53
C MET A 172 -22.43 -4.06 -35.15
N LEU A 173 -22.18 -4.94 -34.17
CA LEU A 173 -20.91 -5.06 -33.42
C LEU A 173 -20.23 -3.79 -32.85
N LEU A 174 -20.93 -2.91 -32.11
CA LEU A 174 -20.28 -1.72 -31.52
C LEU A 174 -20.53 -1.39 -30.03
N SER A 175 -20.98 -2.30 -29.15
CA SER A 175 -21.20 -1.88 -27.73
C SER A 175 -20.91 -2.85 -26.58
N SER A 176 -19.86 -3.68 -26.65
CA SER A 176 -19.40 -4.45 -25.46
C SER A 176 -17.89 -4.54 -25.26
N SER A 177 -17.07 -3.91 -26.13
CA SER A 177 -15.64 -4.23 -26.26
C SER A 177 -14.76 -3.91 -25.05
N SER A 178 -15.16 -3.05 -24.11
CA SER A 178 -14.24 -2.65 -23.02
C SER A 178 -14.04 -3.70 -21.92
N PHE A 179 -14.89 -4.73 -21.82
CA PHE A 179 -14.75 -5.80 -20.80
C PHE A 179 -14.37 -7.17 -21.36
N GLU A 180 -14.36 -7.37 -22.69
CA GLU A 180 -13.84 -8.60 -23.31
C GLU A 180 -12.35 -8.82 -23.01
N TYR A 181 -11.62 -7.78 -22.60
CA TYR A 181 -10.19 -7.86 -22.30
C TYR A 181 -9.83 -8.49 -20.95
N MET A 182 -10.81 -8.82 -20.10
CA MET A 182 -10.56 -9.49 -18.82
C MET A 182 -11.08 -10.93 -18.86
N ASN A 183 -10.48 -11.76 -19.73
CA ASN A 183 -10.67 -13.21 -19.67
C ASN A 183 -9.64 -13.80 -18.68
N TRP A 184 -10.14 -14.29 -17.55
CA TRP A 184 -9.31 -14.89 -16.50
C TRP A 184 -9.15 -16.41 -16.68
N GLY A 185 -9.79 -17.00 -17.69
CA GLY A 185 -9.87 -18.45 -17.94
C GLY A 185 -11.01 -19.13 -17.18
N LYS A 186 -11.17 -20.45 -17.35
CA LYS A 186 -12.19 -21.24 -16.66
C LYS A 186 -12.10 -21.08 -15.14
N PHE A 187 -13.22 -20.99 -14.45
CA PHE A 187 -13.29 -20.93 -12.99
C PHE A 187 -14.65 -21.45 -12.55
N SER A 188 -14.71 -22.09 -11.38
CA SER A 188 -15.95 -22.62 -10.82
C SER A 188 -16.31 -21.88 -9.53
N LEU A 189 -17.60 -21.58 -9.36
CA LEU A 189 -18.14 -21.00 -8.12
C LEU A 189 -18.04 -22.00 -6.95
N THR A 190 -18.37 -23.28 -7.18
CA THR A 190 -18.30 -24.32 -6.14
C THR A 190 -16.88 -24.51 -5.63
N PHE A 191 -15.92 -24.57 -6.55
CA PHE A 191 -14.49 -24.59 -6.22
C PHE A 191 -14.07 -23.42 -5.32
N ALA A 192 -14.51 -22.20 -5.67
CA ALA A 192 -14.16 -21.00 -4.93
C ALA A 192 -14.68 -21.06 -3.49
N ILE A 193 -15.94 -21.49 -3.31
CA ILE A 193 -16.57 -21.70 -2.01
C ILE A 193 -15.79 -22.73 -1.19
N ASP A 194 -15.53 -23.91 -1.75
CA ASP A 194 -14.83 -25.00 -1.07
C ASP A 194 -13.40 -24.61 -0.65
N LEU A 195 -12.69 -23.88 -1.52
CA LEU A 195 -11.34 -23.41 -1.23
C LEU A 195 -11.34 -22.33 -0.13
N LEU A 196 -12.25 -21.36 -0.18
CA LEU A 196 -12.36 -20.34 0.87
C LEU A 196 -12.78 -20.97 2.20
N GLN A 197 -13.72 -21.93 2.19
CA GLN A 197 -14.10 -22.68 3.38
C GLN A 197 -12.91 -23.48 3.96
N PHE A 198 -12.09 -24.11 3.11
CA PHE A 198 -10.86 -24.77 3.56
C PHE A 198 -9.90 -23.78 4.24
N ILE A 199 -9.64 -22.62 3.63
CA ILE A 199 -8.77 -21.58 4.19
C ILE A 199 -9.32 -21.08 5.53
N ARG A 200 -10.63 -20.85 5.60
CA ARG A 200 -11.31 -20.41 6.82
C ARG A 200 -11.13 -21.42 7.95
N SER A 201 -11.40 -22.71 7.68
CA SER A 201 -11.20 -23.78 8.67
C SER A 201 -9.74 -23.93 9.09
N ASP A 202 -8.80 -23.78 8.16
CA ASP A 202 -7.36 -23.81 8.48
C ASP A 202 -6.96 -22.65 9.40
N LEU A 203 -7.42 -21.41 9.12
CA LEU A 203 -7.16 -20.25 9.97
C LEU A 203 -7.83 -20.37 11.35
N MET A 204 -9.00 -21.01 11.44
CA MET A 204 -9.65 -21.31 12.71
C MET A 204 -8.81 -22.24 13.60
N ASN A 205 -8.01 -23.13 13.00
CA ASN A 205 -7.17 -24.07 13.73
C ASN A 205 -5.78 -23.51 14.07
N GLN A 206 -5.39 -22.38 13.49
CA GLN A 206 -4.12 -21.73 13.80
C GLN A 206 -4.18 -20.97 15.12
N THR A 207 -3.03 -20.84 15.77
CA THR A 207 -2.85 -20.03 16.99
C THR A 207 -1.88 -18.89 16.71
N PRO A 208 -2.10 -17.69 17.28
CA PRO A 208 -1.16 -16.60 17.14
C PRO A 208 0.11 -16.86 17.97
N PRO A 209 1.27 -16.26 17.62
CA PRO A 209 1.47 -15.34 16.49
C PRO A 209 1.67 -16.09 15.17
N LEU A 210 1.05 -15.59 14.10
CA LEU A 210 1.36 -16.05 12.74
C LEU A 210 2.77 -15.62 12.33
N ARG A 211 3.48 -16.53 11.66
CA ARG A 211 4.78 -16.19 11.05
C ARG A 211 4.62 -15.06 10.04
N LYS A 212 3.60 -15.17 9.19
CA LYS A 212 3.21 -14.15 8.21
C LYS A 212 1.71 -13.84 8.38
N PRO A 213 1.34 -12.65 8.89
CA PRO A 213 -0.04 -12.34 9.25
C PRO A 213 -0.86 -11.86 8.04
N MET A 214 -1.01 -12.73 7.04
CA MET A 214 -1.85 -12.51 5.85
C MET A 214 -2.60 -13.80 5.50
N ILE A 215 -3.66 -13.68 4.71
CA ILE A 215 -4.45 -14.80 4.21
C ILE A 215 -3.86 -15.26 2.89
N TYR A 216 -3.22 -16.43 2.92
CA TYR A 216 -2.50 -16.98 1.77
C TYR A 216 -3.32 -18.01 1.02
N MET A 217 -3.08 -18.07 -0.29
CA MET A 217 -3.42 -19.22 -1.11
C MET A 217 -2.66 -20.46 -0.57
N PRO A 218 -3.35 -21.54 -0.17
CA PRO A 218 -2.68 -22.76 0.27
C PRO A 218 -1.91 -23.39 -0.89
N SER A 219 -0.73 -23.94 -0.59
CA SER A 219 0.04 -24.67 -1.60
C SER A 219 -0.67 -25.98 -1.98
N ILE A 220 -0.44 -26.44 -3.22
CA ILE A 220 -0.95 -27.73 -3.71
C ILE A 220 -0.56 -28.86 -2.75
N LYS A 221 0.70 -28.86 -2.27
CA LYS A 221 1.18 -29.84 -1.28
C LYS A 221 0.38 -29.81 0.02
N LYS A 222 0.03 -28.61 0.52
CA LYS A 222 -0.80 -28.46 1.73
C LYS A 222 -2.19 -29.05 1.51
N LEU A 223 -2.85 -28.70 0.40
CA LEU A 223 -4.16 -29.26 0.04
C LEU A 223 -4.13 -30.79 -0.01
N MET A 224 -3.13 -31.37 -0.69
CA MET A 224 -2.95 -32.83 -0.77
C MET A 224 -2.70 -33.46 0.61
N SER A 225 -1.86 -32.85 1.45
CA SER A 225 -1.57 -33.36 2.80
C SER A 225 -2.78 -33.35 3.73
N CYS A 226 -3.76 -32.47 3.46
CA CYS A 226 -5.03 -32.42 4.17
C CYS A 226 -6.13 -33.28 3.52
N GLY A 227 -5.79 -34.14 2.55
CA GLY A 227 -6.73 -35.01 1.84
C GLY A 227 -7.64 -34.29 0.83
N LYS A 228 -7.35 -33.02 0.49
CA LYS A 228 -8.14 -32.23 -0.46
C LYS A 228 -7.58 -32.35 -1.89
N VAL A 229 -7.52 -33.58 -2.39
CA VAL A 229 -6.91 -33.90 -3.69
C VAL A 229 -7.67 -33.24 -4.85
N ASP A 230 -9.00 -33.20 -4.79
CA ASP A 230 -9.81 -32.58 -5.84
C ASP A 230 -9.62 -31.06 -5.91
N LEU A 231 -9.51 -30.39 -4.77
CA LEU A 231 -9.19 -28.95 -4.74
C LEU A 231 -7.80 -28.68 -5.31
N ALA A 232 -6.80 -29.50 -4.96
CA ALA A 232 -5.45 -29.38 -5.49
C ALA A 232 -5.41 -29.55 -7.02
N LYS A 233 -6.17 -30.51 -7.56
CA LYS A 233 -6.33 -30.72 -9.00
C LYS A 233 -6.98 -29.50 -9.66
N GLN A 234 -8.11 -29.03 -9.12
CA GLN A 234 -8.83 -27.87 -9.64
C GLN A 234 -7.99 -26.57 -9.62
N VAL A 235 -7.14 -26.38 -8.60
CA VAL A 235 -6.17 -25.27 -8.60
C VAL A 235 -5.26 -25.32 -9.82
N THR A 236 -4.82 -26.51 -10.22
CA THR A 236 -4.00 -26.71 -11.42
C THR A 236 -4.81 -26.45 -12.69
N ASP A 237 -6.02 -27.00 -12.78
CA ASP A 237 -6.93 -26.87 -13.92
C ASP A 237 -7.35 -25.40 -14.16
N PHE A 238 -7.44 -24.60 -13.10
CA PHE A 238 -7.78 -23.16 -13.17
C PHE A 238 -6.57 -22.23 -13.30
N GLY A 239 -5.42 -22.74 -13.74
CA GLY A 239 -4.25 -21.94 -14.08
C GLY A 239 -3.26 -21.72 -12.93
N GLY A 240 -3.28 -22.59 -11.91
CA GLY A 240 -2.32 -22.62 -10.82
C GLY A 240 -2.63 -21.66 -9.66
N CYS A 241 -1.83 -21.77 -8.59
CA CYS A 241 -2.01 -21.01 -7.35
C CYS A 241 -2.07 -19.50 -7.56
N GLU A 242 -1.25 -18.96 -8.47
CA GLU A 242 -1.20 -17.51 -8.72
C GLU A 242 -2.50 -16.98 -9.34
N ASN A 243 -3.04 -17.66 -10.35
CA ASN A 243 -4.27 -17.23 -11.00
C ASN A 243 -5.45 -17.31 -10.02
N VAL A 244 -5.55 -18.41 -9.28
CA VAL A 244 -6.59 -18.60 -8.24
C VAL A 244 -6.47 -17.53 -7.16
N ALA A 245 -5.26 -17.28 -6.64
CA ALA A 245 -5.01 -16.26 -5.63
C ALA A 245 -5.42 -14.86 -6.11
N ARG A 246 -5.05 -14.48 -7.34
CA ARG A 246 -5.40 -13.17 -7.91
C ARG A 246 -6.90 -12.98 -8.07
N ARG A 247 -7.64 -14.02 -8.50
CA ARG A 247 -9.10 -13.95 -8.63
C ARG A 247 -9.78 -13.79 -7.28
N LEU A 248 -9.34 -14.57 -6.29
CA LEU A 248 -9.91 -14.57 -4.94
C LEU A 248 -9.36 -13.44 -4.04
N GLY A 249 -8.36 -12.67 -4.49
CA GLY A 249 -7.73 -11.63 -3.68
C GLY A 249 -6.92 -12.17 -2.50
N LEU A 250 -6.31 -13.34 -2.66
CA LEU A 250 -5.46 -13.99 -1.66
C LEU A 250 -3.98 -13.64 -1.90
N ALA A 251 -3.17 -13.69 -0.84
CA ALA A 251 -1.72 -13.52 -0.97
C ALA A 251 -1.05 -14.81 -1.50
N ILE A 252 0.06 -14.67 -2.24
CA ILE A 252 0.84 -15.80 -2.74
C ILE A 252 2.06 -16.02 -1.84
N PHE A 253 2.37 -17.27 -1.53
CA PHE A 253 3.55 -17.62 -0.75
C PHE A 253 4.79 -17.61 -1.65
N GLU A 254 5.69 -16.63 -1.46
CA GLU A 254 6.90 -16.45 -2.30
C GLU A 254 7.86 -17.66 -2.34
N TYR A 255 7.77 -18.58 -1.37
CA TYR A 255 8.71 -19.70 -1.28
C TYR A 255 8.52 -20.75 -2.39
N ASP A 256 7.30 -20.88 -2.94
CA ASP A 256 7.02 -21.82 -4.03
C ASP A 256 7.57 -21.32 -5.38
N GLN A 257 7.77 -20.00 -5.56
CA GLN A 257 8.35 -19.45 -6.80
C GLN A 257 9.80 -19.90 -7.03
N LYS A 258 10.55 -20.22 -5.97
CA LYS A 258 11.94 -20.69 -6.10
C LYS A 258 12.04 -22.18 -6.48
N MET A 259 10.98 -22.96 -6.27
CA MET A 259 10.98 -24.41 -6.51
C MET A 259 10.36 -24.79 -7.86
N SER A 260 9.52 -23.95 -8.46
CA SER A 260 8.82 -24.30 -9.70
C SER A 260 9.66 -24.25 -10.97
N GLY A 261 10.89 -23.71 -10.94
CA GLY A 261 11.89 -23.86 -12.01
C GLY A 261 11.52 -23.30 -13.40
N THR A 262 10.30 -22.81 -13.59
CA THR A 262 9.82 -22.20 -14.83
C THR A 262 10.20 -20.73 -14.84
N THR A 263 11.43 -20.46 -15.25
CA THR A 263 11.89 -19.14 -15.70
C THR A 263 11.19 -18.76 -17.01
N THR A 264 9.88 -18.53 -16.96
CA THR A 264 9.28 -17.58 -17.89
C THR A 264 9.75 -16.21 -17.44
N THR A 265 10.57 -15.57 -18.26
CA THR A 265 11.08 -14.21 -18.17
C THR A 265 9.93 -13.20 -18.11
N SER A 266 9.23 -13.15 -16.98
CA SER A 266 8.41 -12.03 -16.56
C SER A 266 9.26 -11.23 -15.59
N THR A 267 9.89 -10.18 -16.11
CA THR A 267 10.69 -9.20 -15.37
C THR A 267 9.75 -8.37 -14.48
N PHE A 268 9.20 -8.98 -13.42
CA PHE A 268 8.51 -8.25 -12.35
C PHE A 268 9.48 -8.11 -11.18
N VAL A 269 10.23 -7.01 -11.18
CA VAL A 269 11.14 -6.64 -10.09
C VAL A 269 10.30 -6.04 -8.96
N GLY A 270 9.75 -6.91 -8.12
CA GLY A 270 9.30 -6.53 -6.79
C GLY A 270 10.50 -6.52 -5.84
N SER A 271 11.08 -5.35 -5.60
CA SER A 271 12.11 -5.13 -4.58
C SER A 271 11.49 -5.29 -3.18
N SER A 272 11.38 -6.53 -2.71
CA SER A 272 11.14 -6.83 -1.29
C SER A 272 12.49 -6.86 -0.57
N SER A 273 12.72 -5.86 0.28
CA SER A 273 13.93 -5.68 1.06
C SER A 273 14.10 -6.83 2.06
N ARG A 274 15.06 -7.72 1.78
CA ARG A 274 15.61 -8.73 2.71
C ARG A 274 16.00 -8.19 4.09
N LEU A 275 16.12 -6.88 4.26
CA LEU A 275 16.52 -6.22 5.50
C LEU A 275 15.40 -6.11 6.55
N ASP A 276 14.12 -6.19 6.17
CA ASP A 276 13.00 -6.06 7.12
C ASP A 276 12.70 -7.37 7.87
N ASP A 277 12.97 -8.53 7.24
CA ASP A 277 12.74 -9.84 7.86
C ASP A 277 13.70 -10.10 9.05
N TYR A 278 14.95 -9.64 8.99
CA TYR A 278 15.92 -9.82 10.08
C TYR A 278 15.58 -9.02 11.34
N LYS A 279 15.09 -7.78 11.20
CA LYS A 279 14.64 -6.97 12.34
C LYS A 279 13.33 -7.47 12.94
N LEU A 280 12.47 -8.10 12.13
CA LEU A 280 11.21 -8.67 12.61
C LEU A 280 11.46 -9.92 13.45
N ASP A 281 12.38 -10.80 13.02
CA ASP A 281 12.78 -11.96 13.82
C ASP A 281 13.52 -11.52 15.09
N GLU A 282 14.28 -10.43 15.06
CA GLU A 282 14.90 -9.85 16.26
C GLU A 282 13.85 -9.31 17.25
N VAL A 283 12.84 -8.54 16.80
CA VAL A 283 11.75 -8.05 17.67
C VAL A 283 10.85 -9.18 18.15
N LYS A 284 10.57 -10.21 17.33
CA LYS A 284 9.81 -11.41 17.74
C LYS A 284 10.58 -12.23 18.77
N ASN A 285 11.88 -12.43 18.55
CA ASN A 285 12.76 -13.10 19.50
C ASN A 285 12.93 -12.26 20.77
N GLU A 286 12.98 -10.94 20.67
CA GLU A 286 13.07 -10.03 21.82
C GLU A 286 11.76 -10.01 22.60
N VAL A 287 10.59 -10.01 21.97
CA VAL A 287 9.30 -10.17 22.65
C VAL A 287 9.23 -11.55 23.33
N HIS A 288 9.69 -12.62 22.66
CA HIS A 288 9.73 -13.97 23.23
C HIS A 288 10.74 -14.09 24.40
N LEU A 289 11.93 -13.50 24.28
CA LEU A 289 12.96 -13.44 25.32
C LEU A 289 12.56 -12.52 26.47
N VAL A 290 11.88 -11.40 26.21
CA VAL A 290 11.31 -10.52 27.22
C VAL A 290 10.15 -11.23 27.94
N MET A 291 9.34 -12.02 27.25
CA MET A 291 8.34 -12.88 27.90
C MET A 291 8.98 -13.91 28.84
N LEU A 292 10.15 -14.45 28.49
CA LEU A 292 10.91 -15.37 29.35
C LEU A 292 11.62 -14.65 30.51
N LYS A 293 12.22 -13.48 30.27
CA LYS A 293 12.95 -12.68 31.27
C LYS A 293 12.05 -11.92 32.25
N GLU A 294 10.87 -11.46 31.83
CA GLU A 294 9.90 -10.82 32.75
C GLU A 294 9.28 -11.84 33.71
N LYS A 295 9.18 -13.12 33.30
CA LYS A 295 8.82 -14.23 34.21
C LYS A 295 9.81 -14.36 35.38
N GLU A 296 11.09 -14.08 35.17
CA GLU A 296 12.13 -14.12 36.21
C GLU A 296 12.18 -12.82 37.05
N LYS A 297 11.90 -11.66 36.43
CA LYS A 297 11.89 -10.36 37.11
C LYS A 297 10.68 -10.15 38.03
N TYR A 298 9.53 -10.74 37.70
CA TYR A 298 8.32 -10.65 38.51
C TYR A 298 8.47 -11.33 39.88
N TYR A 299 9.44 -12.24 40.03
CA TYR A 299 9.79 -12.83 41.32
C TYR A 299 10.87 -12.05 42.10
N SER A 300 11.45 -10.98 41.53
CA SER A 300 12.69 -10.36 42.08
C SER A 300 12.65 -8.84 42.30
N SER A 301 11.52 -8.14 42.24
CA SER A 301 11.54 -6.67 42.44
C SER A 301 10.27 -6.09 43.06
N SER A 302 10.24 -6.06 44.38
CA SER A 302 9.39 -5.18 45.20
C SER A 302 10.26 -4.08 45.84
N GLU A 303 10.57 -3.01 45.10
CA GLU A 303 11.11 -1.79 45.69
C GLU A 303 10.43 -0.54 45.13
N THR A 304 9.86 0.22 46.05
CA THR A 304 8.96 1.36 45.85
C THR A 304 9.73 2.64 45.54
N LYS A 305 9.42 3.31 44.41
CA LYS A 305 9.87 4.68 44.11
C LYS A 305 8.72 5.68 44.26
N THR A 306 8.93 6.67 45.14
CA THR A 306 8.03 7.78 45.45
C THR A 306 8.02 8.83 44.32
N LYS A 307 6.83 9.37 43.99
CA LYS A 307 6.61 10.32 42.89
C LYS A 307 6.76 11.77 43.37
N GLY A 308 7.81 12.46 42.91
CA GLY A 308 7.93 13.92 42.99
C GLY A 308 7.22 14.61 41.82
N VAL A 309 6.50 15.70 42.11
CA VAL A 309 5.86 16.59 41.12
C VAL A 309 6.96 17.21 40.25
N LYS A 310 7.11 16.76 39.01
CA LYS A 310 8.05 17.36 38.06
C LYS A 310 7.57 18.77 37.72
N LYS A 311 8.33 19.78 38.12
CA LYS A 311 8.18 21.17 37.64
C LYS A 311 8.15 21.13 36.11
N LYS A 312 7.20 21.84 35.49
CA LYS A 312 7.13 21.99 34.03
C LYS A 312 8.44 22.65 33.58
N GLU A 313 9.33 21.86 32.97
CA GLU A 313 10.54 22.39 32.34
C GLU A 313 10.15 23.46 31.32
N GLN A 314 10.80 24.63 31.41
CA GLN A 314 10.61 25.70 30.45
C GLN A 314 11.29 25.30 29.14
N TRP A 315 10.55 25.37 28.02
CA TRP A 315 11.11 25.12 26.69
C TRP A 315 12.03 26.27 26.27
N THR A 316 13.35 26.07 26.41
CA THR A 316 14.38 26.89 25.75
C THR A 316 14.55 26.45 24.29
N GLU A 317 15.19 27.28 23.46
CA GLU A 317 15.45 26.94 22.06
C GLU A 317 16.35 25.69 21.95
N ASP A 318 17.39 25.58 22.76
CA ASP A 318 18.30 24.42 22.78
C ASP A 318 17.58 23.12 23.14
N VAL A 319 16.68 23.16 24.13
CA VAL A 319 15.86 22.00 24.52
C VAL A 319 14.91 21.63 23.38
N MET A 320 14.32 22.62 22.71
CA MET A 320 13.47 22.38 21.55
C MET A 320 14.24 21.71 20.40
N MET A 321 15.43 22.22 20.06
CA MET A 321 16.28 21.63 19.02
C MET A 321 16.72 20.20 19.38
N LYS A 322 17.14 19.98 20.63
CA LYS A 322 17.55 18.65 21.12
C LYS A 322 16.40 17.63 21.05
N GLU A 323 15.19 18.03 21.45
CA GLU A 323 14.01 17.16 21.35
C GLU A 323 13.57 16.96 19.90
N LEU A 324 13.73 17.96 19.03
CA LEU A 324 13.48 17.83 17.59
C LEU A 324 14.42 16.80 16.96
N HIS A 325 15.73 16.90 17.19
CA HIS A 325 16.69 15.89 16.70
C HIS A 325 16.43 14.51 17.28
N ARG A 326 16.08 14.41 18.57
CA ARG A 326 15.67 13.12 19.17
C ARG A 326 14.44 12.55 18.49
N PHE A 327 13.45 13.39 18.21
CA PHE A 327 12.24 12.97 17.49
C PHE A 327 12.58 12.47 16.09
N LEU A 328 13.45 13.16 15.36
CA LEU A 328 13.91 12.78 14.03
C LEU A 328 14.61 11.43 14.05
N HIS A 329 15.62 11.26 14.92
CA HIS A 329 16.34 10.00 15.07
C HIS A 329 15.39 8.81 15.31
N ASN A 330 14.45 8.95 16.25
CA ASN A 330 13.46 7.91 16.56
C ASN A 330 12.50 7.63 15.40
N THR A 331 12.25 8.62 14.54
CA THR A 331 11.31 8.50 13.42
C THR A 331 11.96 7.95 12.16
N THR A 332 13.23 8.31 11.88
CA THR A 332 14.02 7.78 10.76
C THR A 332 14.08 6.26 10.81
N GLU A 333 14.37 5.69 11.97
CA GLU A 333 14.43 4.23 12.18
C GLU A 333 13.09 3.53 11.91
N GLN A 334 11.96 4.22 12.11
CA GLN A 334 10.63 3.63 12.03
C GLN A 334 9.92 3.85 10.69
N ARG A 335 10.28 4.88 9.92
CA ARG A 335 9.45 5.36 8.80
C ARG A 335 10.13 5.50 7.45
N LEU A 336 11.43 5.25 7.35
CA LEU A 336 12.17 5.50 6.11
C LEU A 336 11.98 6.95 5.62
N LEU A 337 11.98 7.89 6.56
CA LEU A 337 11.97 9.33 6.32
C LEU A 337 13.38 9.91 6.55
N PRO A 338 13.82 10.89 5.73
CA PRO A 338 15.16 11.44 5.86
C PRO A 338 15.39 12.04 7.25
N SER A 339 16.58 11.82 7.80
CA SER A 339 17.07 12.48 9.02
C SER A 339 17.09 14.01 8.90
N VAL A 340 17.23 14.51 7.66
CA VAL A 340 17.31 15.95 7.33
C VAL A 340 15.95 16.60 7.08
N TRP A 341 14.83 15.93 7.32
CA TRP A 341 13.49 16.46 7.04
C TRP A 341 12.83 17.12 8.26
N MET A 342 12.15 18.25 8.07
CA MET A 342 11.34 18.89 9.12
C MET A 342 9.93 18.27 9.21
N PRO A 343 9.49 17.77 10.40
CA PRO A 343 8.19 17.13 10.53
C PRO A 343 7.02 18.08 10.34
N ARG A 344 5.92 17.62 9.75
CA ARG A 344 4.71 18.44 9.64
C ARG A 344 4.06 18.64 11.01
N PRO A 345 3.33 19.75 11.21
CA PRO A 345 2.59 19.97 12.44
C PRO A 345 1.64 18.80 12.80
N CYS A 346 0.99 18.19 11.81
CA CYS A 346 0.08 17.06 12.02
C CYS A 346 0.80 15.76 12.39
N GLU A 347 2.06 15.59 11.98
CA GLU A 347 2.85 14.40 12.33
C GLU A 347 3.31 14.46 13.78
N LEU A 348 3.74 15.61 14.27
CA LEU A 348 4.03 15.79 15.69
C LEU A 348 2.80 15.51 16.56
N LEU A 349 1.60 15.92 16.12
CA LEU A 349 0.36 15.61 16.82
C LEU A 349 0.07 14.11 16.86
N LYS A 350 0.29 13.40 15.74
CA LYS A 350 0.10 11.94 15.64
C LYS A 350 0.98 11.18 16.64
N TYR A 351 2.13 11.74 17.00
CA TYR A 351 3.07 11.17 17.98
C TYR A 351 2.95 11.76 19.38
N ASN A 352 1.86 12.48 19.66
CA ASN A 352 1.62 13.15 20.93
C ASN A 352 2.74 14.14 21.34
N GLN A 353 3.50 14.66 20.38
CA GLN A 353 4.55 15.66 20.57
C GLN A 353 3.96 17.09 20.54
N ARG A 354 2.86 17.30 21.28
CA ARG A 354 2.14 18.59 21.31
C ARG A 354 3.01 19.72 21.85
N SER A 355 3.81 19.44 22.87
CA SER A 355 4.72 20.40 23.49
C SER A 355 5.82 20.86 22.54
N LEU A 356 6.47 19.92 21.84
CA LEU A 356 7.48 20.21 20.82
C LEU A 356 6.90 21.04 19.68
N ARG A 357 5.70 20.68 19.17
CA ARG A 357 4.99 21.47 18.16
C ARG A 357 4.77 22.92 18.62
N SER A 358 4.28 23.12 19.84
CA SER A 358 4.07 24.46 20.39
C SER A 358 5.38 25.23 20.57
N ALA A 359 6.47 24.55 20.97
CA ALA A 359 7.79 25.14 21.06
C ALA A 359 8.31 25.61 19.70
N ILE A 360 8.16 24.79 18.65
CA ILE A 360 8.54 25.17 17.27
C ILE A 360 7.79 26.44 16.82
N TYR A 361 6.48 26.55 17.08
CA TYR A 361 5.72 27.77 16.79
C TYR A 361 6.23 28.98 17.58
N LYS A 362 6.54 28.80 18.87
CA LYS A 362 7.09 29.85 19.73
C LYS A 362 8.42 30.40 19.18
N TYR A 363 9.26 29.55 18.61
CA TYR A 363 10.57 29.92 18.06
C TYR A 363 10.53 30.28 16.57
N GLY A 364 9.41 30.82 16.06
CA GLY A 364 9.32 31.36 14.71
C GLY A 364 8.77 30.41 13.65
N GLY A 365 8.21 29.26 14.06
CA GLY A 365 7.51 28.33 13.18
C GLY A 365 8.41 27.33 12.47
N PHE A 366 7.76 26.42 11.73
CA PHE A 366 8.42 25.25 11.15
C PHE A 366 9.50 25.61 10.13
N TYR A 367 9.23 26.60 9.27
CA TYR A 367 10.17 27.05 8.25
C TYR A 367 11.42 27.71 8.85
N SER A 368 11.25 28.59 9.83
CA SER A 368 12.38 29.26 10.48
C SER A 368 13.23 28.29 11.28
N VAL A 369 12.59 27.39 12.02
CA VAL A 369 13.28 26.33 12.77
C VAL A 369 13.98 25.36 11.84
N SER A 370 13.38 24.98 10.70
CA SER A 370 14.03 24.07 9.75
C SER A 370 15.31 24.68 9.20
N LYS A 371 15.31 25.97 8.80
CA LYS A 371 16.53 26.65 8.37
C LYS A 371 17.61 26.66 9.45
N ARG A 372 17.26 27.01 10.70
CA ARG A 372 18.23 27.05 11.80
C ARG A 372 18.76 25.67 12.20
N ALA A 373 17.94 24.63 12.06
CA ALA A 373 18.31 23.26 12.39
C ALA A 373 19.04 22.54 11.26
N GLY A 374 19.25 23.17 10.10
CA GLY A 374 19.73 22.49 8.91
C GLY A 374 18.78 21.34 8.55
N LEU A 375 17.48 21.64 8.39
CA LEU A 375 16.45 20.70 7.97
C LEU A 375 15.68 21.25 6.78
N ILE A 376 15.19 20.35 5.94
CA ILE A 376 14.42 20.67 4.75
C ILE A 376 13.00 21.03 5.16
N PRO A 377 12.48 22.19 4.73
CA PRO A 377 11.12 22.61 5.04
C PRO A 377 10.08 21.55 4.66
N PRO A 378 8.99 21.42 5.45
CA PRO A 378 8.00 20.36 5.21
C PRO A 378 7.34 20.45 3.84
N ASP A 379 7.15 21.66 3.32
CA ASP A 379 6.50 21.91 2.04
C ASP A 379 7.40 21.58 0.85
N GLU A 380 8.71 21.82 0.96
CA GLU A 380 9.69 21.48 -0.07
C GLU A 380 9.82 19.95 -0.22
N TRP A 381 9.98 19.24 0.90
CA TRP A 381 10.00 17.78 0.90
C TRP A 381 8.69 17.17 0.36
N ARG A 382 7.55 17.74 0.75
CA ARG A 382 6.25 17.31 0.24
C ARG A 382 6.15 17.51 -1.26
N SER A 383 6.62 18.66 -1.77
CA SER A 383 6.64 18.95 -3.21
C SER A 383 7.52 17.95 -3.97
N PHE A 384 8.67 17.57 -3.40
CA PHE A 384 9.51 16.54 -3.99
C PHE A 384 8.83 15.15 -4.02
N GLU A 385 8.34 14.66 -2.88
CA GLU A 385 7.68 13.35 -2.78
C GLU A 385 6.40 13.26 -3.62
N THR A 386 5.58 14.30 -3.62
CA THR A 386 4.32 14.29 -4.39
C THR A 386 4.63 14.30 -5.91
N PHE A 387 5.76 14.90 -6.34
CA PHE A 387 6.18 14.87 -7.73
C PHE A 387 6.74 13.50 -8.09
N TYR A 388 7.53 12.90 -7.20
CA TYR A 388 8.00 11.52 -7.35
C TYR A 388 6.85 10.52 -7.50
N GLU A 389 5.80 10.66 -6.67
CA GLU A 389 4.56 9.87 -6.79
C GLU A 389 3.88 10.08 -8.15
N LEU A 390 3.81 11.33 -8.63
CA LEU A 390 3.23 11.65 -9.93
C LEU A 390 3.98 10.95 -11.07
N ILE A 391 5.31 11.01 -11.09
CA ILE A 391 6.12 10.34 -12.13
C ILE A 391 5.94 8.83 -12.06
N SER A 392 5.92 8.27 -10.86
CA SER A 392 5.73 6.82 -10.65
C SER A 392 4.37 6.34 -11.14
N GLU A 393 3.30 7.05 -10.80
CA GLU A 393 1.92 6.74 -11.25
C GLU A 393 1.76 6.95 -12.76
N LEU A 394 2.40 7.97 -13.33
CA LEU A 394 2.39 8.23 -14.78
C LEU A 394 3.13 7.11 -15.55
N HIS A 395 4.28 6.66 -15.04
CA HIS A 395 5.02 5.53 -15.61
C HIS A 395 4.17 4.25 -15.59
N GLN A 396 3.57 3.92 -14.45
CA GLN A 396 2.69 2.75 -14.32
C GLN A 396 1.51 2.82 -15.29
N TYR A 397 0.86 3.98 -15.38
CA TYR A 397 -0.21 4.21 -16.35
C TYR A 397 0.28 3.91 -17.78
N LEU A 398 1.36 4.56 -18.23
CA LEU A 398 1.87 4.39 -19.59
C LEU A 398 2.29 2.95 -19.90
N GLN A 399 2.87 2.24 -18.93
CA GLN A 399 3.27 0.84 -19.06
C GLN A 399 2.05 -0.09 -19.24
N LEU A 400 0.94 0.17 -18.53
CA LEU A 400 -0.30 -0.59 -18.72
C LEU A 400 -0.88 -0.37 -20.13
N TYR A 401 -0.83 0.87 -20.64
CA TYR A 401 -1.40 1.21 -21.96
C TYR A 401 -0.51 0.86 -23.15
N SER A 402 0.82 0.80 -22.98
CA SER A 402 1.73 0.32 -24.03
C SER A 402 1.48 -1.16 -24.36
N ASN A 403 1.15 -1.96 -23.34
CA ASN A 403 0.87 -3.38 -23.51
C ASN A 403 -0.44 -3.64 -24.27
N ILE A 404 -1.47 -2.83 -24.00
CA ILE A 404 -2.76 -2.91 -24.70
C ILE A 404 -2.61 -2.51 -26.17
N SER A 405 -1.84 -1.45 -26.45
CA SER A 405 -1.68 -0.93 -27.82
C SER A 405 -0.86 -1.85 -28.72
N SER A 406 0.04 -2.66 -28.14
CA SER A 406 0.88 -3.61 -28.90
C SER A 406 0.09 -4.80 -29.47
N SER A 407 -1.17 -5.00 -29.04
CA SER A 407 -2.00 -6.12 -29.51
C SER A 407 -2.79 -5.82 -30.80
N ASN A 408 -2.85 -4.57 -31.26
CA ASN A 408 -3.64 -4.18 -32.44
C ASN A 408 -2.73 -3.67 -33.57
N ASP A 409 -2.32 -4.63 -34.41
CA ASP A 409 -1.70 -4.57 -35.73
C ASP A 409 -1.31 -3.24 -36.42
N ASN A 410 -0.11 -3.28 -37.03
CA ASN A 410 0.32 -2.65 -38.28
C ASN A 410 0.29 -1.12 -38.44
N ILE A 411 -0.02 -0.35 -37.40
CA ILE A 411 0.17 1.11 -37.48
C ILE A 411 1.67 1.41 -37.35
N ASN A 412 2.27 1.79 -38.49
CA ASN A 412 3.68 2.15 -38.68
C ASN A 412 4.33 2.69 -37.40
N LYS A 413 5.38 1.98 -36.95
CA LYS A 413 6.23 2.22 -35.76
C LYS A 413 7.00 3.55 -35.79
N SER A 414 6.64 4.46 -36.69
CA SER A 414 7.28 5.74 -36.92
C SER A 414 6.69 6.80 -36.00
N GLU A 415 7.50 7.20 -35.02
CA GLU A 415 7.35 8.37 -34.15
C GLU A 415 6.48 8.16 -32.90
N SER A 416 7.07 7.50 -31.91
CA SER A 416 6.67 7.63 -30.50
C SER A 416 6.90 9.08 -30.05
N THR A 417 5.98 9.95 -30.44
CA THR A 417 5.94 11.31 -29.91
C THR A 417 5.60 11.21 -28.43
N ARG A 418 6.34 11.95 -27.58
CA ARG A 418 6.14 12.00 -26.13
C ARG A 418 4.81 12.70 -25.80
N ILE A 419 3.67 12.07 -26.11
CA ILE A 419 2.34 12.68 -25.93
C ILE A 419 1.87 12.42 -24.51
N PHE A 420 1.50 13.48 -23.81
CA PHE A 420 0.95 13.36 -22.46
C PHE A 420 -0.52 12.86 -22.50
N PRO A 421 -0.90 11.83 -21.71
CA PRO A 421 -2.27 11.29 -21.73
C PRO A 421 -3.34 12.34 -21.43
N ARG A 422 -4.54 12.21 -22.01
CA ARG A 422 -5.63 13.16 -21.70
C ARG A 422 -6.15 12.92 -20.29
N MET A 423 -6.51 14.01 -19.60
CA MET A 423 -7.08 13.93 -18.25
C MET A 423 -8.38 13.10 -18.20
N ARG A 424 -9.20 13.17 -19.25
CA ARG A 424 -10.42 12.35 -19.37
C ARG A 424 -10.09 10.87 -19.39
N ASP A 425 -9.07 10.48 -20.15
CA ASP A 425 -8.66 9.08 -20.33
C ASP A 425 -8.11 8.54 -19.00
N ILE A 426 -7.20 9.28 -18.35
CA ILE A 426 -6.69 8.94 -17.01
C ILE A 426 -7.84 8.70 -16.03
N LYS A 427 -8.85 9.58 -16.01
CA LYS A 427 -10.00 9.46 -15.11
C LYS A 427 -10.93 8.30 -15.47
N SER A 428 -11.27 8.12 -16.75
CA SER A 428 -12.15 7.03 -17.20
C SER A 428 -11.54 5.66 -16.99
N ASN A 429 -10.21 5.60 -16.99
CA ASN A 429 -9.42 4.39 -16.77
C ASN A 429 -9.22 4.06 -15.27
N GLY A 430 -9.86 4.79 -14.36
CA GLY A 430 -9.80 4.52 -12.92
C GLY A 430 -8.54 5.04 -12.22
N HIS A 431 -7.65 5.77 -12.90
CA HIS A 431 -6.43 6.34 -12.31
C HIS A 431 -6.72 7.70 -11.63
N GLY A 432 -7.69 7.71 -10.72
CA GLY A 432 -8.15 8.92 -10.02
C GLY A 432 -7.05 9.59 -9.18
N ARG A 433 -6.08 8.83 -8.67
CA ARG A 433 -4.92 9.36 -7.93
C ARG A 433 -3.98 10.14 -8.86
N LEU A 434 -3.57 9.55 -9.98
CA LEU A 434 -2.75 10.24 -10.99
C LEU A 434 -3.43 11.52 -11.48
N TYR A 435 -4.75 11.46 -11.72
CA TYR A 435 -5.55 12.63 -12.07
C TYR A 435 -5.42 13.75 -11.01
N ALA A 436 -5.64 13.42 -9.73
CA ALA A 436 -5.55 14.38 -8.62
C ALA A 436 -4.14 14.95 -8.45
N LEU A 437 -3.10 14.13 -8.62
CA LEU A 437 -1.71 14.56 -8.60
C LEU A 437 -1.45 15.59 -9.69
N ILE A 438 -1.84 15.30 -10.94
CA ILE A 438 -1.65 16.23 -12.06
C ILE A 438 -2.37 17.56 -11.80
N GLU A 439 -3.60 17.55 -11.28
CA GLU A 439 -4.32 18.79 -10.94
C GLU A 439 -3.61 19.59 -9.85
N SER A 440 -3.11 18.93 -8.80
CA SER A 440 -2.40 19.58 -7.70
C SER A 440 -1.10 20.29 -8.13
N TYR A 441 -0.49 19.86 -9.23
CA TYR A 441 0.72 20.47 -9.81
C TYR A 441 0.44 21.48 -10.94
N GLY A 442 -0.78 22.02 -11.04
CA GLY A 442 -1.12 23.01 -12.05
C GLY A 442 -1.59 22.42 -13.39
N GLY A 443 -1.92 21.13 -13.39
CA GLY A 443 -2.65 20.46 -14.47
C GLY A 443 -1.79 19.93 -15.62
N ARG A 444 -2.48 19.31 -16.59
CA ARG A 444 -1.87 18.55 -17.69
C ARG A 444 -0.80 19.31 -18.47
N ARG A 445 -1.06 20.57 -18.81
CA ARG A 445 -0.16 21.37 -19.66
C ARG A 445 1.14 21.68 -18.93
N TYR A 446 1.05 21.97 -17.63
CA TYR A 446 2.21 22.25 -16.79
C TYR A 446 3.13 21.03 -16.71
N ILE A 447 2.58 19.89 -16.32
CA ILE A 447 3.33 18.64 -16.21
C ILE A 447 3.90 18.20 -17.56
N ALA A 448 3.12 18.29 -18.64
CA ALA A 448 3.60 17.92 -19.95
C ALA A 448 4.79 18.79 -20.37
N LYS A 449 4.70 20.12 -20.21
CA LYS A 449 5.84 21.01 -20.47
C LYS A 449 7.05 20.66 -19.59
N ARG A 450 6.82 20.41 -18.30
CA ARG A 450 7.86 20.06 -17.33
C ARG A 450 8.60 18.78 -17.73
N LEU A 451 7.89 17.75 -18.16
CA LEU A 451 8.46 16.46 -18.59
C LEU A 451 8.91 16.41 -20.05
N ASN A 452 8.97 17.57 -20.72
CA ASN A 452 9.26 17.67 -22.14
C ASN A 452 8.37 16.74 -23.01
N MET A 453 7.07 16.76 -22.71
CA MET A 453 6.01 16.03 -23.37
C MET A 453 5.02 16.98 -24.05
N THR A 454 4.44 16.54 -25.16
CA THR A 454 3.47 17.32 -25.92
C THR A 454 2.07 17.12 -25.35
N ALA A 455 1.46 18.20 -24.82
CA ALA A 455 0.05 18.21 -24.41
C ALA A 455 -0.89 18.41 -25.61
N SER A 456 -0.86 17.52 -26.60
CA SER A 456 -1.72 17.65 -27.79
C SER A 456 -3.22 17.61 -27.44
N LYS A 457 -4.02 18.43 -28.15
CA LYS A 457 -5.49 18.37 -28.08
C LYS A 457 -6.03 17.12 -28.80
N HIS A 458 -5.35 16.63 -29.83
CA HIS A 458 -5.73 15.47 -30.63
C HIS A 458 -4.78 14.31 -30.33
N PHE A 459 -5.25 13.29 -29.61
CA PHE A 459 -4.35 12.22 -29.14
C PHE A 459 -3.85 11.33 -30.28
N ILE A 460 -4.52 11.20 -31.44
CA ILE A 460 -4.07 10.25 -32.49
C ILE A 460 -4.32 10.70 -33.95
N ARG A 461 -5.13 11.73 -34.26
CA ARG A 461 -5.64 11.88 -35.66
C ARG A 461 -4.88 12.79 -36.64
N ASP A 462 -4.02 13.70 -36.20
CA ASP A 462 -3.45 14.73 -37.11
C ASP A 462 -1.93 14.94 -36.97
N ALA A 463 -1.16 13.90 -36.66
CA ALA A 463 0.29 13.94 -36.89
C ALA A 463 0.58 13.86 -38.40
N ARG A 464 0.14 14.86 -39.16
CA ARG A 464 0.58 15.07 -40.55
C ARG A 464 1.98 15.66 -40.48
N ILE A 465 2.92 14.82 -40.87
CA ILE A 465 4.34 15.08 -41.12
C ILE A 465 4.48 16.39 -41.90
N ASP A 466 5.11 17.40 -41.30
CA ASP A 466 5.63 18.53 -42.05
C ASP A 466 6.72 18.01 -43.00
N LYS A 467 6.54 18.27 -44.29
CA LYS A 467 7.37 17.74 -45.39
C LYS A 467 8.83 18.22 -45.40
N ASN A 468 9.26 18.97 -44.38
CA ASN A 468 10.58 19.59 -44.35
C ASN A 468 11.63 18.83 -43.53
N GLY A 469 11.36 17.58 -43.13
CA GLY A 469 12.35 16.49 -43.13
C GLY A 469 13.73 16.74 -42.51
N ALA A 470 13.83 17.52 -41.44
CA ALA A 470 15.07 17.68 -40.67
C ALA A 470 14.75 17.60 -39.18
N TYR A 471 14.42 16.39 -38.71
CA TYR A 471 14.46 16.07 -37.29
C TYR A 471 15.61 15.07 -37.10
N ASP A 472 16.61 15.51 -36.33
CA ASP A 472 17.84 14.77 -36.05
C ASP A 472 17.51 13.40 -35.44
N GLY A 473 17.83 12.35 -36.19
CA GLY A 473 17.19 11.03 -36.11
C GLY A 473 17.68 10.09 -35.01
N ASP A 474 18.65 10.51 -34.18
CA ASP A 474 19.44 9.56 -33.37
C ASP A 474 19.08 9.48 -31.88
N LYS A 475 18.07 10.22 -31.39
CA LYS A 475 17.67 10.18 -29.97
C LYS A 475 16.18 9.90 -29.77
N LYS A 476 15.69 8.78 -30.33
CA LYS A 476 14.36 8.24 -30.01
C LYS A 476 14.41 7.43 -28.71
N ASP A 477 14.64 8.13 -27.59
CA ASP A 477 14.53 7.51 -26.28
C ASP A 477 13.06 7.25 -25.95
N ASP A 478 12.77 5.97 -25.67
CA ASP A 478 11.48 5.50 -25.16
C ASP A 478 11.06 6.34 -23.95
N LEU A 479 9.86 6.93 -24.02
CA LEU A 479 9.28 7.72 -22.94
C LEU A 479 9.24 6.91 -21.63
N LEU A 480 9.00 5.59 -21.70
CA LEU A 480 9.03 4.74 -20.51
C LEU A 480 10.43 4.66 -19.91
N ALA A 481 11.47 4.51 -20.73
CA ALA A 481 12.85 4.51 -20.27
C ALA A 481 13.27 5.85 -19.65
N TYR A 482 12.75 6.96 -20.18
CA TYR A 482 12.95 8.29 -19.60
C TYR A 482 12.28 8.45 -18.23
N LEU A 483 11.02 8.03 -18.10
CA LEU A 483 10.32 8.10 -16.82
C LEU A 483 10.92 7.14 -15.78
N ASP A 484 11.34 5.93 -16.20
CA ASP A 484 12.08 4.99 -15.33
C ASP A 484 13.40 5.61 -14.83
N PHE A 485 14.13 6.31 -15.71
CA PHE A 485 15.31 7.08 -15.33
C PHE A 485 14.99 8.11 -14.24
N LEU A 486 13.95 8.93 -14.43
CA LEU A 486 13.58 9.94 -13.42
C LEU A 486 13.18 9.33 -12.09
N ILE A 487 12.43 8.22 -12.12
CA ILE A 487 12.08 7.48 -10.90
C ILE A 487 13.33 7.00 -10.17
N ARG A 488 14.30 6.42 -10.88
CA ARG A 488 15.56 5.94 -10.27
C ARG A 488 16.39 7.10 -9.71
N LEU A 489 16.52 8.19 -10.46
CA LEU A 489 17.24 9.38 -10.00
C LEU A 489 16.60 9.99 -8.75
N MET A 490 15.27 10.14 -8.72
CA MET A 490 14.58 10.67 -7.54
C MET A 490 14.67 9.71 -6.34
N LYS A 491 14.63 8.39 -6.57
CA LYS A 491 14.92 7.39 -5.51
C LYS A 491 16.34 7.54 -4.97
N PHE A 492 17.32 7.74 -5.84
CA PHE A 492 18.71 7.98 -5.44
C PHE A 492 18.83 9.24 -4.57
N ILE A 493 18.26 10.37 -5.01
CA ILE A 493 18.22 11.62 -4.24
C ILE A 493 17.60 11.37 -2.87
N ARG A 494 16.41 10.73 -2.84
CA ARG A 494 15.73 10.36 -1.60
C ARG A 494 16.61 9.53 -0.68
N ASN A 495 17.27 8.50 -1.19
CA ASN A 495 18.10 7.59 -0.39
C ASN A 495 19.37 8.27 0.13
N ASN A 496 20.00 9.12 -0.66
CA ASN A 496 21.16 9.89 -0.18
C ASN A 496 20.78 10.83 0.95
N MET A 497 19.59 11.45 0.85
CA MET A 497 19.07 12.29 1.93
C MET A 497 18.76 11.49 3.20
N MET A 498 18.43 10.20 3.10
CA MET A 498 18.29 9.33 4.27
C MET A 498 19.61 9.16 5.04
N ASN A 499 20.75 9.25 4.34
CA ASN A 499 22.07 8.99 4.88
C ASN A 499 22.82 10.27 5.31
N MET A 500 22.28 11.45 5.01
CA MET A 500 22.88 12.72 5.40
C MET A 500 22.71 12.97 6.90
N ILE A 501 23.77 13.46 7.56
CA ILE A 501 23.77 13.83 8.97
C ILE A 501 23.73 15.37 9.06
N PRO A 502 22.65 15.98 9.61
CA PRO A 502 22.63 17.42 9.86
C PRO A 502 23.62 17.83 10.97
N PRO A 503 24.04 19.12 11.04
CA PRO A 503 23.53 20.26 10.27
C PRO A 503 24.20 20.43 8.90
N LEU A 504 23.41 20.85 7.91
CA LEU A 504 23.92 21.36 6.63
C LEU A 504 23.67 22.86 6.59
N ASP A 505 24.67 23.63 6.14
CA ASP A 505 24.60 25.10 6.06
C ASP A 505 23.54 25.59 5.06
N ASP A 506 23.08 24.72 4.15
CA ASP A 506 21.98 24.99 3.24
C ASP A 506 21.16 23.70 3.00
N CYS A 507 20.04 23.53 3.70
CA CYS A 507 19.18 22.35 3.59
C CYS A 507 18.13 22.51 2.49
N ALA A 508 18.58 22.45 1.24
CA ALA A 508 17.72 22.26 0.08
C ALA A 508 17.91 20.86 -0.52
N ILE A 509 16.92 20.41 -1.28
CA ILE A 509 17.01 19.17 -2.07
C ILE A 509 17.80 19.51 -3.33
N PHE A 510 19.08 19.16 -3.38
CA PHE A 510 19.90 19.46 -4.54
C PHE A 510 19.86 18.36 -5.58
N MET A 511 19.98 18.75 -6.85
CA MET A 511 20.32 17.82 -7.92
C MET A 511 21.77 17.33 -7.71
N PRO A 512 22.04 16.01 -7.67
CA PRO A 512 23.38 15.49 -7.51
C PRO A 512 24.26 15.87 -8.71
N THR A 513 25.54 16.13 -8.45
CA THR A 513 26.53 16.34 -9.51
C THR A 513 26.84 15.02 -10.21
N LEU A 514 27.42 15.08 -11.42
CA LEU A 514 27.89 13.87 -12.10
C LEU A 514 28.98 13.15 -11.28
N GLU A 515 29.88 13.92 -10.65
CA GLU A 515 30.91 13.40 -9.75
C GLU A 515 30.30 12.60 -8.59
N GLN A 516 29.28 13.16 -7.92
CA GLN A 516 28.56 12.45 -6.86
C GLN A 516 27.93 11.15 -7.41
N LEU A 517 27.28 11.18 -8.57
CA LEU A 517 26.71 9.96 -9.15
C LEU A 517 27.80 8.89 -9.42
N TYR A 518 28.99 9.28 -9.87
CA TYR A 518 30.11 8.34 -10.04
C TYR A 518 30.69 7.85 -8.71
N GLU A 519 30.83 8.72 -7.70
CA GLU A 519 31.31 8.36 -6.36
C GLU A 519 30.42 7.33 -5.66
N TYR A 520 29.10 7.39 -5.91
CA TYR A 520 28.13 6.42 -5.41
C TYR A 520 27.96 5.19 -6.34
N GLU A 521 28.86 4.97 -7.30
CA GLU A 521 28.83 3.86 -8.26
C GLU A 521 27.58 3.82 -9.16
N GLU A 522 26.89 4.95 -9.33
CA GLU A 522 25.69 5.10 -10.16
C GLU A 522 26.03 5.55 -11.60
N GLU A 523 27.00 4.90 -12.23
CA GLU A 523 27.53 5.24 -13.56
C GLU A 523 26.43 5.28 -14.64
N ALA A 524 25.46 4.38 -14.55
CA ALA A 524 24.33 4.31 -15.47
C ALA A 524 23.39 5.53 -15.35
N LEU A 525 23.20 6.07 -14.13
CA LEU A 525 22.42 7.29 -13.91
C LEU A 525 23.19 8.50 -14.43
N ALA A 526 24.48 8.61 -14.15
CA ALA A 526 25.33 9.70 -14.64
C ALA A 526 25.28 9.80 -16.18
N LYS A 527 25.52 8.69 -16.88
CA LYS A 527 25.43 8.63 -18.35
C LYS A 527 24.06 9.03 -18.89
N ARG A 528 22.97 8.67 -18.19
CA ARG A 528 21.61 9.07 -18.58
C ARG A 528 21.35 10.56 -18.31
N VAL A 529 21.88 11.13 -17.22
CA VAL A 529 21.81 12.58 -16.97
C VAL A 529 22.47 13.33 -18.13
N GLU A 530 23.66 12.91 -18.57
CA GLU A 530 24.34 13.48 -19.73
C GLU A 530 23.52 13.34 -21.02
N LEU A 531 22.99 12.14 -21.27
CA LEU A 531 22.17 11.84 -22.46
C LEU A 531 20.94 12.77 -22.56
N TYR A 532 20.29 13.04 -21.43
CA TYR A 532 19.07 13.85 -21.34
C TYR A 532 19.31 15.37 -21.15
N GLY A 533 20.50 15.87 -21.45
CA GLY A 533 20.81 17.30 -21.49
C GLY A 533 21.60 17.83 -20.29
N GLY A 534 22.13 16.94 -19.46
CA GLY A 534 23.00 17.28 -18.32
C GLY A 534 22.26 17.68 -17.05
N VAL A 535 23.05 17.91 -15.99
CA VAL A 535 22.56 18.19 -14.63
C VAL A 535 21.61 19.39 -14.59
N ALA A 536 21.95 20.49 -15.26
CA ALA A 536 21.16 21.71 -15.24
C ALA A 536 19.76 21.54 -15.86
N GLN A 537 19.66 20.82 -16.98
CA GLN A 537 18.40 20.57 -17.66
C GLN A 537 17.47 19.68 -16.81
N ILE A 538 18.04 18.63 -16.21
CA ILE A 538 17.28 17.72 -15.33
C ILE A 538 16.88 18.42 -14.03
N ALA A 539 17.76 19.22 -13.43
CA ALA A 539 17.46 20.00 -12.24
C ALA A 539 16.32 21.00 -12.49
N GLN A 540 16.35 21.73 -13.60
CA GLN A 540 15.28 22.64 -14.00
C GLN A 540 13.94 21.91 -14.15
N MET A 541 13.95 20.73 -14.76
CA MET A 541 12.75 19.90 -14.89
C MET A 541 12.24 19.41 -13.53
N LEU A 542 13.13 19.00 -12.64
CA LEU A 542 12.74 18.54 -11.30
C LEU A 542 12.46 19.69 -10.33
N GLU A 543 12.66 20.94 -10.74
CA GLU A 543 12.62 22.15 -9.89
C GLU A 543 13.55 22.02 -8.67
N LEU A 544 14.72 21.40 -8.89
CA LEU A 544 15.75 21.26 -7.88
C LEU A 544 16.84 22.31 -8.10
N PRO A 545 17.35 22.96 -7.05
CA PRO A 545 18.57 23.74 -7.16
C PRO A 545 19.74 22.88 -7.64
N VAL A 546 20.55 23.44 -8.53
CA VAL A 546 21.85 22.90 -8.90
C VAL A 546 22.87 23.43 -7.91
N PHE A 547 23.82 22.59 -7.49
CA PHE A 547 24.97 23.07 -6.74
C PHE A 547 25.81 23.95 -7.68
N GLU A 548 25.71 25.28 -7.54
CA GLU A 548 26.62 26.17 -8.26
C GLU A 548 28.02 25.91 -7.71
N THR A 549 28.92 25.39 -8.54
CA THR A 549 30.35 25.30 -8.24
C THR A 549 31.00 26.69 -8.29
N SER A 550 30.30 27.72 -7.81
CA SER A 550 30.72 29.11 -7.75
C SER A 550 31.77 29.34 -6.67
N HIS A 551 32.65 28.38 -6.43
CA HIS A 551 33.99 28.57 -5.88
C HIS A 551 34.99 27.91 -6.82
N SER A 552 35.18 28.55 -7.98
CA SER A 552 36.49 28.57 -8.64
C SER A 552 37.56 28.79 -7.56
N ALA A 553 38.26 27.72 -7.19
CA ALA A 553 39.65 27.68 -6.78
C ALA A 553 40.21 28.90 -6.03
N ARG A 554 39.50 29.43 -5.01
CA ARG A 554 40.09 30.38 -4.06
C ARG A 554 40.37 29.68 -2.74
N SER A 555 41.58 29.14 -2.68
CA SER A 555 42.41 29.02 -1.47
C SER A 555 41.86 28.12 -0.34
N MET A 556 41.89 26.80 -0.56
CA MET A 556 42.05 25.81 0.53
C MET A 556 43.54 25.46 0.78
N THR A 557 44.47 26.41 0.58
CA THR A 557 45.89 26.30 0.97
C THR A 557 46.28 27.31 2.06
N SER A 558 45.32 27.77 2.87
CA SER A 558 45.61 28.61 4.04
C SER A 558 44.72 28.19 5.22
N ARG A 559 45.14 27.10 5.88
CA ARG A 559 44.95 26.74 7.30
C ARG A 559 45.14 25.23 7.45
N LEU A 560 46.40 24.82 7.35
CA LEU A 560 46.96 23.80 8.25
C LEU A 560 47.80 24.55 9.28
#